data_AF-A0A447P7K1-F1
#
_entry.id   AF-A0A447P7K1-F1
#
_cell.length_a   1.000
_cell.length_b   1.000
_cell.length_c   1.000
_cell.angle_alpha   90.00
_cell.angle_beta   90.00
_cell.angle_gamma   90.00
#
_symmetry.space_group_name_H-M   'P 1'
#
loop_
_entity.id
_entity.type
_entity.pdbx_description
1 polymer ?
#
loop_
_entity_poly.entity_id
_entity_poly.type
_entity_poly.pdbx_seq_one_letter_code
_entity_poly.pdbx_strand_id
1 'polypeptide(L)' 'MLTVIAEIRTRPGQHHRQAVLDQFAKIIPTVLKEEGCHGYAPMVDHAAA' A
#
# COMPACT_ATOMS: atom_id res chain seq x y z
N MET A 1 -5.26 -18.68 8.50
CA MET A 1 -5.54 -17.46 7.70
C MET A 1 -5.34 -16.26 8.60
N LEU A 2 -4.57 -15.26 8.16
CA LEU A 2 -4.24 -14.07 8.94
C LEU A 2 -4.64 -12.82 8.16
N THR A 3 -4.96 -11.74 8.87
CA THR A 3 -5.14 -10.41 8.30
C THR A 3 -3.99 -9.54 8.78
N VAL A 4 -3.25 -8.93 7.85
CA VAL A 4 -2.13 -8.04 8.15
C VAL A 4 -2.56 -6.61 7.90
N ILE A 5 -2.33 -5.75 8.88
CA ILE A 5 -2.46 -4.30 8.77
C ILE A 5 -1.09 -3.72 9.09
N ALA A 6 -0.49 -3.03 8.12
CA ALA A 6 0.83 -2.44 8.25
C ALA A 6 0.76 -0.93 7.94
N GLU A 7 1.07 -0.11 8.94
CA GLU A 7 1.24 1.33 8.75
C GLU A 7 2.65 1.61 8.20
N ILE A 8 2.73 2.34 7.09
CA ILE A 8 3.99 2.71 6.45
C ILE A 8 4.22 4.21 6.61
N ARG A 9 5.08 4.57 7.55
CA ARG A 9 5.45 5.97 7.79
C ARG A 9 6.46 6.44 6.74
N THR A 10 6.02 7.32 5.83
CA THR A 10 6.90 7.94 4.84
C THR A 10 7.64 9.16 5.41
N ARG A 11 8.74 9.56 4.75
CA ARG A 11 9.42 10.83 5.08
C ARG A 11 8.47 12.03 4.90
N PRO A 12 8.65 13.13 5.66
CA PRO A 12 7.84 14.34 5.51
C PRO A 12 7.98 14.96 4.12
N GLY A 13 6.88 15.44 3.53
CA GLY A 13 6.84 16.02 2.19
C GLY A 13 5.94 15.24 1.24
N GLN A 14 5.16 15.94 0.41
CA GLN A 14 4.06 15.34 -0.38
C GLN A 14 4.52 14.27 -1.38
N HIS A 15 5.70 14.43 -1.98
CA HIS A 15 6.20 13.54 -3.02
C HIS A 15 6.67 12.17 -2.49
N HIS A 16 7.06 12.07 -1.21
CA HIS A 16 7.53 10.79 -0.66
C HIS A 16 6.40 9.77 -0.53
N ARG A 17 5.22 10.22 -0.08
CA ARG A 17 4.03 9.37 -0.02
C ARG A 17 3.63 8.91 -1.42
N GLN A 18 3.59 9.83 -2.38
CA GLN A 18 3.25 9.50 -3.75
C GLN A 18 4.24 8.50 -4.35
N ALA A 19 5.54 8.69 -4.15
CA ALA A 19 6.56 7.77 -4.64
C ALA A 19 6.39 6.34 -4.12
N VAL A 20 5.97 6.16 -2.86
CA VAL A 20 5.66 4.83 -2.30
C VAL A 20 4.41 4.24 -2.95
N LEU A 21 3.34 5.03 -3.11
CA LEU A 21 2.11 4.59 -3.80
C LEU A 21 2.38 4.19 -5.26
N ASP A 22 3.24 4.92 -5.95
CA ASP A 22 3.64 4.62 -7.34
C ASP A 22 4.41 3.29 -7.44
N GLN A 23 5.18 2.92 -6.40
CA GLN A 23 5.80 1.59 -6.35
C GLN A 23 4.75 0.51 -6.04
N PHE A 24 3.80 0.77 -5.14
CA PHE A 24 2.70 -0.15 -4.88
C PHE A 24 1.91 -0.47 -6.15
N ALA A 25 1.57 0.54 -6.94
CA ALA A 25 0.86 0.35 -8.21
C ALA A 25 1.55 -0.65 -9.16
N LYS A 26 2.88 -0.72 -9.13
CA LYS A 26 3.66 -1.67 -9.95
C LYS A 26 3.63 -3.10 -9.41
N ILE A 27 3.62 -3.28 -8.10
CA ILE A 27 3.79 -4.59 -7.47
C ILE A 27 2.48 -5.27 -7.08
N ILE A 28 1.39 -4.54 -6.85
CA ILE A 28 0.11 -5.10 -6.41
C ILE A 28 -0.35 -6.28 -7.28
N PRO A 29 -0.33 -6.22 -8.63
CA PRO A 29 -0.76 -7.35 -9.45
C PRO A 29 0.11 -8.59 -9.29
N THR A 30 1.37 -8.42 -8.93
CA THR A 30 2.31 -9.51 -8.64
C THR A 30 2.02 -10.10 -7.27
N VAL A 31 1.87 -9.27 -6.23
CA VAL A 31 1.60 -9.73 -4.86
C VAL A 31 0.26 -10.45 -4.76
N LEU A 32 -0.76 -9.98 -5.48
CA LEU A 32 -2.07 -10.65 -5.52
C LEU A 32 -2.04 -12.04 -6.17
N LYS A 33 -0.98 -12.37 -6.92
CA LYS A 33 -0.79 -13.71 -7.52
C LYS A 33 0.08 -14.63 -6.66
N GLU A 34 0.66 -14.13 -5.57
CA GLU A 34 1.49 -14.94 -4.68
C GLU A 34 0.64 -16.00 -3.97
N GLU A 35 1.22 -17.19 -3.77
CA GLU A 35 0.57 -18.29 -3.08
C GLU A 35 0.21 -17.88 -1.64
N GLY A 36 -1.05 -18.09 -1.26
CA GLY A 36 -1.57 -17.72 0.07
C GLY A 36 -1.93 -16.23 0.23
N CYS A 37 -1.80 -15.41 -0.82
CA CYS A 37 -2.31 -14.04 -0.80
C CYS A 37 -3.81 -14.02 -1.11
N HIS A 38 -4.60 -13.54 -0.15
CA HIS A 38 -6.06 -13.40 -0.29
C HIS A 38 -6.53 -11.93 -0.34
N GLY A 39 -5.61 -10.98 -0.25
CA GLY A 39 -5.89 -9.55 -0.32
C GLY A 39 -4.66 -8.71 -0.03
N TYR A 40 -4.43 -7.69 -0.86
CA TYR A 40 -3.33 -6.75 -0.70
C TYR A 40 -3.74 -5.38 -1.24
N ALA A 41 -3.89 -4.39 -0.35
CA ALA A 41 -4.38 -3.06 -0.69
C ALA A 41 -3.67 -1.97 0.11
N PRO A 42 -2.98 -1.00 -0.53
CA PRO A 42 -2.54 0.20 0.16
C PRO A 42 -3.74 1.12 0.39
N MET A 43 -3.84 1.67 1.59
CA MET A 43 -4.87 2.65 1.96
C MET A 43 -4.20 3.95 2.39
N VAL A 44 -4.88 5.07 2.17
CA VAL A 44 -4.49 6.39 2.64
C VAL A 44 -5.64 6.99 3.42
N ASP A 45 -5.32 7.80 4.43
CA ASP A 45 -6.34 8.54 5.16
C ASP A 45 -7.14 9.40 4.19
N HIS A 46 -8.47 9.36 4.35
CA HIS A 46 -9.35 10.26 3.64
C HIS A 46 -9.20 11.66 4.23
N ALA A 47 -8.74 12.61 3.42
CA ALA A 47 -8.82 14.02 3.79
C ALA A 47 -10.29 14.45 3.63
N ALA A 48 -11.02 14.48 4.74
CA ALA A 48 -12.36 15.09 4.76
C ALA A 48 -12.22 16.58 4.37
N ALA A 49 -12.95 16.97 3.33
CA ALA A 49 -13.01 18.35 2.84
C ALA A 49 -13.84 19.25 3.78
#